data_AF-A0A950I715-F1
#
_entry.id   AF-A0A950I715-F1
#
_cell.length_a   1.000
_cell.length_b   1.000
_cell.length_c   1.000
_cell.angle_alpha   90.00
_cell.angle_beta   90.00
_cell.angle_gamma   90.00
#
_symmetry.space_group_name_H-M   'P 1'
#
loop_
_entity.id
_entity.type
_entity.pdbx_description
1 polymer ?
#
loop_
_entity_poly.entity_id
_entity_poly.type
_entity_poly.pdbx_seq_one_letter_code
_entity_poly.pdbx_strand_id
1 'polypeptide(L)'
;MKVDSMALAKEVRAHALRMVTRAKASHIGSALSIVDIVAVLYGGVMNVDPAQPDLPMRDRYILSKGHACVAIYGALAARGFFPVAELDTYGQDHSN
;
A
#
# COMPACT_ATOMS: atom_id res chain seq x y z
N MET A 1 3.28 -12.74 10.04
CA MET A 1 2.00 -12.65 10.79
C MET A 1 0.88 -12.25 9.85
N LYS A 2 -0.23 -12.99 9.83
CA LYS A 2 -1.44 -12.64 9.06
C LYS A 2 -2.15 -11.48 9.77
N VAL A 3 -2.68 -10.54 9.00
CA VAL A 3 -3.49 -9.41 9.49
C VAL A 3 -4.91 -9.59 8.99
N ASP A 4 -5.89 -9.11 9.75
CA ASP A 4 -7.26 -9.02 9.26
C ASP A 4 -7.30 -8.13 8.01
N SER A 5 -7.73 -8.71 6.89
CA SER A 5 -7.81 -8.01 5.61
C SER A 5 -8.87 -6.92 5.61
N MET A 6 -9.94 -7.04 6.40
CA MET A 6 -10.96 -5.99 6.51
C MET A 6 -10.41 -4.76 7.22
N ALA A 7 -9.74 -4.94 8.36
CA ALA A 7 -9.05 -3.86 9.06
C ALA A 7 -7.99 -3.20 8.19
N LEU A 8 -7.14 -4.00 7.51
CA LEU A 8 -6.12 -3.50 6.60
C LEU A 8 -6.75 -2.71 5.44
N ALA A 9 -7.82 -3.20 4.84
CA ALA A 9 -8.50 -2.52 3.75
C ALA A 9 -9.08 -1.16 4.19
N LYS A 10 -9.61 -1.06 5.42
CA LYS A 10 -10.10 0.21 5.98
C LYS A 10 -8.96 1.20 6.19
N GLU A 11 -7.84 0.74 6.75
CA GLU A 11 -6.66 1.55 6.98
C GLU A 11 -6.06 2.08 5.66
N VAL A 12 -5.89 1.19 4.67
CA VAL A 12 -5.33 1.54 3.36
C VAL A 12 -6.19 2.57 2.63
N ARG A 13 -7.53 2.47 2.71
CA ARG A 13 -8.42 3.50 2.13
C ARG A 13 -8.20 4.87 2.77
N ALA A 14 -8.02 4.92 4.09
CA ALA A 14 -7.77 6.16 4.81
C ALA A 14 -6.42 6.78 4.42
N HIS A 15 -5.37 5.94 4.33
CA HIS A 15 -4.04 6.37 3.88
C HIS A 15 -4.05 6.86 2.43
N ALA A 16 -4.69 6.13 1.51
CA ALA A 16 -4.84 6.52 0.11
C ALA A 16 -5.53 7.88 -0.04
N LEU A 17 -6.61 8.12 0.72
CA LEU A 17 -7.30 9.41 0.70
C LEU A 17 -6.39 10.54 1.22
N ARG A 18 -5.70 10.34 2.34
CA ARG A 18 -4.76 11.33 2.90
C ARG A 18 -3.65 11.70 1.92
N MET A 19 -2.98 10.70 1.34
CA MET A 19 -1.91 10.90 0.35
C MET A 19 -2.39 11.74 -0.84
N VAL A 20 -3.48 11.31 -1.47
CA VAL A 20 -4.00 11.97 -2.67
C VAL A 20 -4.47 13.39 -2.37
N THR A 21 -5.15 13.61 -1.25
CA THR A 21 -5.60 14.94 -0.82
C THR A 21 -4.41 15.87 -0.53
N ARG A 22 -3.39 15.41 0.21
CA ARG A 22 -2.22 16.23 0.55
C ARG A 22 -1.43 16.62 -0.71
N ALA A 23 -1.19 15.66 -1.59
CA ALA A 23 -0.41 15.87 -2.82
C ALA A 23 -1.19 16.60 -3.92
N LYS A 24 -2.49 16.87 -3.73
CA LYS A 24 -3.40 17.39 -4.78
C LYS A 24 -3.37 16.51 -6.05
N ALA A 25 -3.21 15.20 -5.87
CA ALA A 25 -3.10 14.24 -6.96
C ALA A 25 -4.49 13.78 -7.45
N SER A 26 -4.50 13.15 -8.63
CA SER A 26 -5.69 12.47 -9.19
C SER A 26 -5.69 10.96 -8.87
N HIS A 27 -6.74 10.25 -9.30
CA HIS A 27 -6.85 8.77 -9.31
C HIS A 27 -7.26 8.06 -8.01
N ILE A 28 -7.85 8.75 -7.04
CA ILE A 28 -8.37 8.11 -5.82
C ILE A 28 -9.34 6.96 -6.12
N GLY A 29 -10.24 7.12 -7.10
CA GLY A 29 -11.18 6.05 -7.49
C GLY A 29 -10.50 4.77 -7.98
N SER A 30 -9.37 4.90 -8.68
CA SER A 30 -8.61 3.72 -9.12
C SER A 30 -7.88 3.04 -7.97
N ALA A 31 -7.38 3.80 -6.99
CA ALA A 31 -6.82 3.20 -5.79
C ALA A 31 -7.90 2.46 -4.98
N LEU A 32 -9.02 3.12 -4.69
CA LEU A 32 -10.11 2.56 -3.89
C LEU A 32 -10.71 1.29 -4.50
N SER A 33 -10.72 1.15 -5.83
CA SER A 33 -11.27 -0.02 -6.52
C SER A 33 -10.49 -1.31 -6.32
N ILE A 34 -9.25 -1.27 -5.80
CA ILE A 34 -8.43 -2.47 -5.54
C ILE A 34 -8.06 -2.71 -4.09
N VAL A 35 -8.48 -1.85 -3.16
CA VAL A 35 -7.99 -1.94 -1.77
C VAL A 35 -8.32 -3.29 -1.13
N ASP A 36 -9.49 -3.87 -1.39
CA ASP A 36 -9.84 -5.18 -0.82
C ASP A 36 -8.94 -6.30 -1.38
N ILE A 37 -8.64 -6.27 -2.68
CA ILE A 37 -7.71 -7.22 -3.32
C ILE A 37 -6.32 -7.07 -2.71
N VAL A 38 -5.82 -5.84 -2.62
CA VAL A 38 -4.50 -5.54 -2.03
C VAL A 38 -4.43 -5.99 -0.58
N ALA A 39 -5.48 -5.74 0.21
CA ALA A 39 -5.53 -6.11 1.61
C ALA A 39 -5.57 -7.64 1.82
N VAL A 40 -6.27 -8.39 0.97
CA VAL A 40 -6.24 -9.86 1.02
C VAL A 40 -4.84 -10.37 0.66
N LEU A 41 -4.22 -9.83 -0.39
CA LEU A 41 -2.89 -10.23 -0.83
C LEU A 41 -1.83 -9.97 0.23
N TYR A 42 -1.72 -8.75 0.74
CA TYR A 42 -0.72 -8.36 1.75
C TYR A 42 -1.09 -8.78 3.18
N GLY A 43 -2.37 -9.03 3.46
CA GLY A 43 -2.87 -9.44 4.77
C GLY A 43 -2.61 -10.92 5.08
N GLY A 44 -2.51 -11.79 4.07
CA GLY A 44 -2.17 -13.19 4.35
C GLY A 44 -2.12 -14.19 3.20
N VAL A 45 -2.35 -13.79 1.94
CA VAL A 45 -2.21 -14.69 0.78
C VAL A 45 -0.77 -14.73 0.28
N MET A 46 -0.12 -13.57 0.13
CA MET A 46 1.25 -13.52 -0.39
C MET A 46 2.28 -13.87 0.67
N ASN A 47 3.30 -14.62 0.27
CA ASN A 47 4.52 -14.80 1.01
C ASN A 47 5.41 -13.55 0.88
N VAL A 48 5.24 -12.62 1.82
CA VAL A 48 6.03 -11.39 1.92
C VAL A 48 6.43 -11.13 3.37
N ASP A 49 7.65 -10.64 3.57
CA ASP A 49 8.21 -10.31 4.87
C ASP A 49 8.74 -8.86 4.86
N PRO A 50 8.18 -7.95 5.66
CA PRO A 50 8.67 -6.57 5.75
C PRO A 50 10.11 -6.49 6.29
N ALA A 51 10.56 -7.47 7.10
CA ALA A 51 11.93 -7.51 7.60
C ALA A 51 12.93 -8.05 6.56
N GLN A 52 12.43 -8.75 5.54
CA GLN A 52 13.24 -9.36 4.48
C GLN A 52 12.57 -9.18 3.11
N PRO A 53 12.44 -7.94 2.61
CA PRO A 53 11.70 -7.63 1.39
C PRO A 53 12.34 -8.22 0.12
N ASP A 54 13.61 -8.64 0.19
CA ASP A 54 14.39 -9.16 -0.94
C ASP A 54 14.51 -10.68 -0.95
N LEU A 55 13.71 -11.40 -0.14
CA LEU A 55 13.71 -12.86 -0.14
C LEU A 55 13.52 -13.41 -1.57
N PRO A 56 14.43 -14.29 -2.07
CA PRO A 56 14.34 -14.81 -3.43
C PRO A 56 13.02 -15.52 -3.74
N MET A 57 12.44 -16.17 -2.74
CA MET A 57 11.21 -16.96 -2.81
C MET A 57 9.94 -16.18 -2.43
N ARG A 58 10.01 -14.85 -2.31
CA ARG A 58 8.83 -14.03 -2.04
C ARG A 58 7.89 -14.03 -3.25
N ASP A 59 6.61 -13.89 -2.97
CA ASP A 59 5.66 -13.59 -4.03
C ASP A 59 5.91 -12.19 -4.60
N ARG A 60 5.64 -12.04 -5.90
CA ARG A 60 5.83 -10.79 -6.63
C ARG A 60 4.48 -10.22 -7.04
N TYR A 61 4.21 -9.01 -6.58
CA TYR A 61 3.06 -8.23 -7.00
C TYR A 61 3.50 -7.16 -8.00
N ILE A 62 2.88 -7.11 -9.17
CA ILE A 62 3.14 -6.10 -10.21
C ILE A 62 1.87 -5.30 -10.44
N LEU A 63 1.91 -4.00 -10.11
CA LEU A 63 0.79 -3.09 -10.38
C LEU A 63 0.87 -2.53 -11.79
N SER A 64 0.25 -3.22 -12.75
CA SER A 64 0.20 -2.72 -14.13
C SER A 64 -0.54 -1.37 -14.23
N LYS A 65 -1.61 -1.18 -13.45
CA LYS A 65 -2.30 0.12 -13.34
C LYS A 65 -1.62 1.07 -12.35
N GLY A 66 -0.40 1.51 -12.69
CA GLY A 66 0.49 2.26 -11.78
C GLY A 66 -0.14 3.50 -11.10
N HIS A 67 -1.13 4.13 -11.73
CA HIS A 67 -1.86 5.27 -11.15
C HIS A 67 -2.70 4.91 -9.89
N ALA A 68 -2.82 3.63 -9.52
CA ALA A 68 -3.42 3.17 -8.27
C ALA A 68 -2.39 2.93 -7.14
N CYS A 69 -1.15 3.40 -7.30
CA CYS A 69 -0.01 3.09 -6.43
C CYS A 69 -0.25 3.38 -4.93
N VAL A 70 -1.02 4.42 -4.60
CA VAL A 70 -1.32 4.79 -3.20
C VAL A 70 -2.05 3.68 -2.42
N ALA A 71 -2.75 2.75 -3.09
CA ALA A 71 -3.30 1.57 -2.43
C ALA A 71 -2.20 0.61 -1.95
N ILE A 72 -1.12 0.45 -2.73
CA ILE A 72 0.01 -0.40 -2.37
C ILE A 72 0.89 0.27 -1.35
N TYR A 73 1.19 1.56 -1.51
CA TYR A 73 1.99 2.31 -0.54
C TYR A 73 1.33 2.24 0.85
N GLY A 74 0.01 2.46 0.91
CA GLY A 74 -0.75 2.31 2.15
C GLY A 74 -0.64 0.89 2.74
N ALA A 75 -0.69 -0.15 1.91
CA ALA A 75 -0.59 -1.54 2.38
C ALA A 75 0.82 -1.89 2.86
N LEU A 76 1.86 -1.46 2.14
CA LEU A 76 3.26 -1.68 2.52
C LEU A 76 3.60 -0.97 3.84
N ALA A 77 3.19 0.29 3.99
CA ALA A 77 3.35 1.03 5.24
C ALA A 77 2.62 0.37 6.41
N ALA A 78 1.34 0.03 6.24
CA ALA A 78 0.55 -0.65 7.26
C ALA A 78 1.10 -2.04 7.63
N ARG A 79 1.85 -2.67 6.72
CA ARG A 79 2.55 -3.94 6.94
C ARG A 79 3.97 -3.78 7.47
N GLY A 80 4.45 -2.56 7.66
CA GLY A 80 5.75 -2.27 8.26
C GLY A 80 6.94 -2.40 7.32
N PHE A 81 6.73 -2.34 6.00
CA PHE A 81 7.85 -2.28 5.03
C PHE A 81 8.62 -0.97 5.13
N PHE A 82 7.93 0.10 5.54
CA PHE A 82 8.52 1.40 5.83
C PHE A 82 7.60 2.16 6.83
N PRO A 83 8.11 3.20 7.52
CA PRO A 83 7.34 4.02 8.45
C PRO A 83 6.08 4.64 7.81
N VAL A 84 4.94 4.56 8.50
CA VAL A 84 3.67 5.16 8.05
C VAL A 84 3.78 6.68 7.80
N ALA A 85 4.65 7.37 8.55
CA ALA A 85 4.89 8.81 8.39
C ALA A 85 5.46 9.17 7.00
N GLU A 86 6.14 8.25 6.31
CA GLU A 86 6.63 8.50 4.93
C GLU A 86 5.48 8.61 3.92
N LEU A 87 4.29 8.07 4.22
CA LEU A 87 3.13 8.30 3.36
C LEU A 87 2.77 9.77 3.25
N ASP A 88 3.09 10.57 4.28
CA ASP A 88 2.84 11.99 4.22
C ASP A 88 3.67 12.61 3.08
N THR A 89 4.91 12.18 2.83
CA THR A 89 5.79 12.79 1.81
C THR A 89 5.41 12.45 0.37
N TYR A 90 4.34 11.69 0.14
CA TYR A 90 3.85 11.35 -1.19
C TYR A 90 3.71 12.59 -2.10
N GLY A 91 4.29 12.50 -3.30
CA GLY A 91 4.25 13.55 -4.32
C GLY A 91 5.22 14.72 -4.08
N GLN A 92 6.12 14.62 -3.11
CA GLN A 92 7.17 15.61 -2.86
C GLN A 92 8.51 15.16 -3.43
N ASP A 93 9.37 16.13 -3.75
CA ASP A 93 10.74 15.86 -4.16
C ASP A 93 11.48 15.11 -3.05
N HIS A 94 12.29 14.12 -3.43
CA HIS A 94 13.07 13.29 -2.52
C HIS A 94 12.26 12.41 -1.54
N SER A 95 10.97 12.17 -1.81
CA SER A 95 10.26 11.07 -1.15
C SER A 95 10.94 9.73 -1.48
N ASN A 96 11.05 8.87 -0.46
CA ASN A 96 11.38 7.45 -0.65
C ASN A 96 10.33 6.74 -1.51
#